data_AF-A0A0F8CKU6-F1
#
_entry.id   AF-A0A0F8CKU6-F1
#
_cell.length_a   1.000
_cell.length_b   1.000
_cell.length_c   1.000
_cell.angle_alpha   90.00
_cell.angle_beta   90.00
_cell.angle_gamma   90.00
#
_symmetry.space_group_name_H-M   'P 1'
#
loop_
_entity.id
_entity.type
_entity.pdbx_description
1 polymer ?
#
loop_
_entity_poly.entity_id
_entity_poly.type
_entity_poly.pdbx_seq_one_letter_code
_entity_poly.pdbx_strand_id
1 'polypeptide(L)'
;MDKNSRIVIYKIIFWAVVISLLHLINLSNNLFFHTLVELFSVIIAYVIFLVAWESKTFLENRYLLLIEISCFFFGTLDLLHTLSYERMEIFPVAYIEGVGLTAFKVISRLSADVLSIFTIFSAIVFSEKLHV
;
A
#
# COMPACT_ATOMS: atom_id res chain seq x y z
N MET A 1 -40.69 4.69 -2.05
CA MET A 1 -39.22 4.59 -2.13
C MET A 1 -38.86 3.13 -2.35
N ASP A 2 -38.23 2.82 -3.47
CA ASP A 2 -37.86 1.45 -3.86
C ASP A 2 -36.97 0.79 -2.78
N LYS A 3 -37.15 -0.51 -2.54
CA LYS A 3 -36.32 -1.34 -1.65
C LYS A 3 -34.83 -1.22 -2.02
N ASN A 4 -34.52 -1.11 -3.31
CA ASN A 4 -33.17 -0.89 -3.81
C ASN A 4 -32.63 0.49 -3.42
N SER A 5 -33.46 1.55 -3.50
CA SER A 5 -33.07 2.90 -3.04
C SER A 5 -32.74 2.93 -1.55
N ARG A 6 -33.45 2.16 -0.70
CA ARG A 6 -33.12 2.06 0.74
C ARG A 6 -31.78 1.40 0.99
N ILE A 7 -31.45 0.33 0.26
CA ILE A 7 -30.15 -0.35 0.37
C ILE A 7 -29.01 0.59 -0.05
N VAL A 8 -29.20 1.36 -1.12
CA VAL A 8 -28.22 2.36 -1.57
C VAL A 8 -28.01 3.44 -0.50
N ILE A 9 -29.09 3.93 0.13
CA ILE A 9 -29.00 4.91 1.21
C ILE A 9 -28.26 4.34 2.43
N TYR A 10 -28.56 3.12 2.86
CA TYR A 10 -27.82 2.49 3.98
C TYR A 10 -26.34 2.30 3.67
N LYS A 11 -25.99 1.94 2.43
CA LYS A 11 -24.59 1.87 1.99
C LYS A 11 -23.91 3.24 2.05
N ILE A 12 -24.57 4.29 1.58
CA ILE A 12 -24.02 5.66 1.60
C ILE A 12 -23.80 6.13 3.05
N ILE A 13 -24.78 5.92 3.93
CA ILE A 13 -24.68 6.28 5.35
C ILE A 13 -23.52 5.52 6.02
N PHE A 14 -23.40 4.21 5.75
CA PHE A 14 -22.31 3.41 6.27
C PHE A 14 -20.93 3.96 5.86
N TRP A 15 -20.73 4.23 4.56
CA TRP A 15 -19.48 4.81 4.07
C TRP A 15 -19.21 6.21 4.66
N ALA A 16 -20.24 7.06 4.80
CA ALA A 16 -20.09 8.38 5.39
C ALA A 16 -19.67 8.32 6.87
N VAL A 17 -20.22 7.39 7.64
CA VAL A 17 -19.84 7.15 9.04
C VAL A 17 -18.39 6.67 9.14
N VAL A 18 -17.98 5.73 8.28
CA VAL A 18 -16.60 5.24 8.23
C VAL A 18 -15.62 6.38 7.94
N ILE A 19 -15.91 7.23 6.95
CA ILE A 19 -15.07 8.38 6.58
C ILE A 19 -14.99 9.39 7.73
N SER A 20 -16.12 9.70 8.39
CA SER A 20 -16.17 10.63 9.51
C SER A 20 -15.35 10.12 10.70
N LEU A 21 -15.45 8.83 11.03
CA LEU A 21 -14.68 8.20 12.11
C LEU A 21 -13.18 8.22 11.80
N LEU A 22 -12.78 7.91 10.56
CA LEU A 22 -11.40 7.98 10.10
C LEU A 22 -10.83 9.40 10.21
N HIS A 23 -11.63 10.42 9.88
CA HIS A 23 -11.22 11.82 9.99
C HIS A 23 -11.00 12.25 11.45
N LEU A 24 -11.83 11.78 12.39
CA LEU A 24 -11.64 12.03 13.82
C LEU A 24 -10.39 11.34 14.37
N ILE A 25 -10.05 10.15 13.87
CA ILE A 25 -8.81 9.45 14.23
C ILE A 25 -7.58 10.24 13.74
N ASN A 26 -7.65 10.78 12.51
CA ASN A 26 -6.59 11.64 11.95
C ASN A 26 -6.34 12.90 12.81
N LEU A 27 -7.39 13.50 13.37
CA LEU A 27 -7.27 14.69 14.22
C LEU A 27 -6.63 14.40 15.59
N SER A 28 -6.82 13.20 16.14
CA SER A 28 -6.25 12.85 17.46
C SER A 28 -4.80 12.37 17.37
N ASN A 29 -4.45 11.55 16.37
CA ASN A 29 -3.10 10.99 16.21
C ASN A 29 -2.79 10.67 14.74
N ASN A 30 -2.22 11.64 14.02
CA ASN A 30 -1.75 11.48 12.63
C ASN A 30 -0.85 10.24 12.42
N LEU A 31 -0.08 9.83 13.44
CA LEU A 31 0.81 8.67 13.35
C LEU A 31 0.03 7.35 13.27
N PHE A 32 -0.99 7.18 14.11
CA PHE A 32 -1.74 5.92 14.17
C PHE A 32 -2.57 5.71 12.90
N PHE A 33 -3.18 6.78 12.39
CA PHE A 33 -3.90 6.75 11.12
C PHE A 33 -2.95 6.42 9.95
N HIS A 34 -1.77 7.05 9.92
CA HIS A 34 -0.78 6.81 8.88
C HIS A 34 -0.27 5.36 8.87
N THR A 35 0.14 4.82 10.03
CA THR A 35 0.57 3.43 10.16
C THR A 35 -0.54 2.44 9.78
N LEU A 36 -1.80 2.73 10.11
CA LEU A 36 -2.92 1.87 9.73
C LEU A 36 -3.12 1.80 8.21
N VAL A 37 -3.06 2.95 7.52
CA VAL A 37 -3.24 3.02 6.06
C VAL A 37 -2.09 2.30 5.35
N GLU A 38 -0.86 2.49 5.81
CA GLU A 38 0.29 1.81 5.21
C GLU A 38 0.29 0.29 5.52
N LEU A 39 -0.07 -0.12 6.74
CA LEU A 39 -0.21 -1.55 7.07
C LEU A 39 -1.31 -2.21 6.22
N PHE A 40 -2.39 -1.51 5.92
CA PHE A 40 -3.44 -2.00 5.04
C PHE A 40 -2.93 -2.21 3.60
N SER A 41 -2.10 -1.30 3.09
CA SER A 41 -1.41 -1.46 1.79
C SER A 41 -0.48 -2.67 1.77
N VAL A 42 0.34 -2.83 2.81
CA VAL A 42 1.23 -3.98 2.99
C VAL A 42 0.44 -5.30 3.00
N ILE A 43 -0.67 -5.36 3.73
CA ILE A 43 -1.53 -6.55 3.78
C ILE A 43 -2.06 -6.89 2.38
N ILE A 44 -2.50 -5.90 1.60
CA ILE A 44 -2.95 -6.13 0.22
C ILE A 44 -1.82 -6.69 -0.64
N ALA A 45 -0.61 -6.13 -0.54
CA ALA A 45 0.54 -6.63 -1.27
C ALA A 45 0.88 -8.09 -0.92
N TYR A 46 0.81 -8.45 0.38
CA TYR A 46 0.99 -9.83 0.83
C TYR A 46 -0.13 -10.76 0.37
N VAL A 47 -1.38 -10.30 0.32
CA VAL A 47 -2.50 -11.09 -0.21
C VAL A 47 -2.29 -11.39 -1.70
N ILE A 48 -1.88 -10.39 -2.49
CA ILE A 48 -1.55 -10.59 -3.92
C ILE A 48 -0.40 -11.59 -4.06
N PHE A 49 0.64 -11.45 -3.24
CA PHE A 49 1.75 -12.40 -3.19
C PHE A 49 1.29 -13.83 -2.89
N LEU A 50 0.45 -14.03 -1.86
CA LEU A 50 -0.07 -15.35 -1.49
C LEU A 50 -0.92 -15.97 -2.61
N VAL A 51 -1.80 -15.18 -3.24
CA VAL A 51 -2.61 -15.65 -4.37
C VAL A 51 -1.75 -16.02 -5.56
N ALA A 52 -0.72 -15.24 -5.87
CA ALA A 52 0.23 -15.53 -6.94
C ALA A 52 1.07 -16.78 -6.62
N TRP A 53 1.48 -16.96 -5.36
CA TRP A 53 2.23 -18.10 -4.88
C TRP A 53 1.45 -19.41 -5.04
N GLU A 54 0.16 -19.41 -4.66
CA GLU A 54 -0.72 -20.57 -4.87
C GLU A 54 -1.00 -20.82 -6.35
N SER A 55 -1.02 -19.77 -7.18
CA SER A 55 -1.25 -19.90 -8.63
C SER A 55 -0.05 -20.49 -9.39
N LYS A 56 1.13 -20.53 -8.78
CA LYS A 56 2.37 -21.07 -9.36
C LYS A 56 2.27 -22.54 -9.71
N THR A 57 1.48 -23.30 -8.96
CA THR A 57 1.29 -24.74 -9.21
C THR A 57 0.43 -25.00 -10.44
N PHE A 58 -0.38 -24.03 -10.87
CA PHE A 58 -1.31 -24.16 -12.00
C PHE A 58 -0.79 -23.55 -13.31
N LEU A 59 0.20 -22.65 -13.23
CA LEU A 59 0.71 -21.92 -14.39
C LEU A 59 2.24 -22.02 -14.42
N GLU A 60 2.78 -22.84 -15.34
CA GLU A 60 4.23 -23.00 -15.59
C GLU A 60 4.87 -21.75 -16.26
N ASN A 61 4.32 -20.57 -16.02
CA ASN A 61 4.79 -19.35 -16.63
C ASN A 61 5.84 -18.66 -15.75
N ARG A 62 7.07 -18.52 -16.27
CA ARG A 62 8.17 -17.80 -15.62
C ARG A 62 7.83 -16.35 -15.25
N TYR A 63 6.80 -15.77 -15.86
CA TYR A 63 6.33 -14.42 -15.52
C TYR A 63 5.66 -14.34 -14.14
N LEU A 64 4.96 -15.40 -13.68
CA LEU A 64 4.34 -15.39 -12.35
C LEU A 64 5.39 -15.39 -11.24
N LEU A 65 6.48 -16.14 -11.46
CA LEU A 65 7.71 -16.15 -10.65
C LEU A 65 8.31 -14.76 -10.45
N LEU A 66 8.30 -13.92 -11.48
CA LEU A 66 8.81 -12.55 -11.38
C LEU A 66 7.86 -11.66 -10.55
N ILE A 67 6.55 -11.82 -10.75
CA ILE A 67 5.53 -11.02 -10.05
C ILE A 67 5.51 -11.35 -8.56
N GLU A 68 5.54 -12.64 -8.18
CA GLU A 68 5.52 -13.06 -6.77
C GLU A 68 6.76 -12.55 -6.00
N ILE A 69 7.96 -12.67 -6.57
CA ILE A 69 9.19 -12.16 -5.94
C ILE A 69 9.14 -10.62 -5.82
N SER A 70 8.64 -9.94 -6.85
CA SER A 70 8.52 -8.48 -6.85
C SER A 70 7.54 -7.99 -5.78
N CYS A 71 6.38 -8.63 -5.64
CA CYS A 71 5.37 -8.31 -4.62
C CYS A 71 5.87 -8.59 -3.19
N PHE A 72 6.67 -9.64 -2.98
CA PHE A 72 7.26 -9.93 -1.67
C PHE A 72 8.26 -8.86 -1.22
N PHE A 73 9.18 -8.46 -2.12
CA PHE A 73 10.12 -7.39 -1.84
C PHE A 73 9.40 -6.04 -1.68
N PHE A 74 8.38 -5.75 -2.48
CA PHE A 74 7.52 -4.58 -2.33
C PHE A 74 6.91 -4.51 -0.93
N GLY A 75 6.21 -5.56 -0.48
CA GLY A 75 5.52 -5.55 0.81
C GLY A 75 6.49 -5.41 1.99
N THR A 76 7.68 -5.98 1.86
CA THR A 76 8.74 -5.86 2.88
C THR A 76 9.33 -4.45 2.93
N LEU A 77 9.57 -3.81 1.78
CA LEU A 77 10.08 -2.44 1.71
C LEU A 77 9.04 -1.41 2.21
N ASP A 78 7.78 -1.60 1.86
CA ASP A 78 6.66 -0.75 2.32
C ASP A 78 6.50 -0.85 3.85
N LEU A 79 6.63 -2.07 4.41
CA LEU A 79 6.64 -2.26 5.87
C LEU A 79 7.83 -1.57 6.55
N LEU A 80 9.04 -1.66 5.97
CA LEU A 80 10.21 -0.97 6.49
C LEU A 80 10.08 0.56 6.39
N HIS A 81 9.45 1.07 5.33
CA HIS A 81 9.12 2.48 5.18
C HIS A 81 8.22 2.95 6.33
N THR A 82 7.14 2.22 6.61
CA THR A 82 6.21 2.54 7.70
C THR A 82 6.89 2.60 9.06
N LEU A 83 7.79 1.64 9.34
CA LEU A 83 8.55 1.60 10.59
C LEU A 83 9.55 2.74 10.74
N SER A 84 9.89 3.43 9.65
CA SER A 84 10.85 4.54 9.66
C SER A 84 10.22 5.92 9.50
N TYR A 85 8.90 6.00 9.65
CA TYR A 85 8.20 7.26 9.62
C TYR A 85 8.64 8.16 10.80
N GLU A 86 8.92 9.43 10.50
CA GLU A 86 9.56 10.44 11.37
C GLU A 86 8.97 10.61 12.79
N ARG A 87 7.71 10.19 13.00
CA ARG A 87 7.03 10.30 14.29
C ARG A 87 7.14 9.05 15.16
N MET A 88 7.73 7.96 14.65
CA MET A 88 8.20 6.85 15.47
C MET A 88 9.65 7.13 15.85
N GLU A 89 9.92 7.40 17.13
CA GLU A 89 11.26 7.68 17.69
C GLU A 89 12.24 6.48 17.60
N ILE A 90 11.93 5.48 16.77
CA ILE A 90 12.69 4.24 16.58
C ILE A 90 13.94 4.50 15.73
N PHE A 91 13.92 5.49 14.82
CA PHE A 91 15.07 5.91 14.00
C PHE A 91 15.29 7.44 14.03
N PRO A 92 16.17 7.97 14.89
CA PRO A 92 16.47 9.40 15.02
C PRO A 92 17.24 10.02 13.83
N VAL A 93 17.29 9.35 12.68
CA VAL A 93 18.14 9.70 11.53
C VAL A 93 17.32 10.16 10.33
N ALA A 94 16.02 10.42 10.46
CA ALA A 94 15.18 10.86 9.32
C ALA A 94 15.24 12.38 9.06
N TYR A 95 15.53 13.17 10.11
CA TYR A 95 15.64 14.62 10.04
C TYR A 95 16.64 15.13 11.07
N ILE A 96 17.58 15.98 10.63
CA ILE A 96 18.55 16.63 11.50
C ILE A 96 18.33 18.14 11.37
N GLU A 97 18.06 18.81 12.49
CA GLU A 97 17.83 20.25 12.52
C GLU A 97 19.09 20.99 12.01
N GLY A 98 18.94 21.81 10.97
CA GLY A 98 20.05 22.54 10.32
C GLY A 98 20.69 21.87 9.09
N VAL A 99 20.41 20.59 8.80
CA VAL A 99 20.99 19.85 7.66
C VAL A 99 19.95 19.51 6.58
N GLY A 100 18.66 19.47 6.94
CA GLY A 100 17.56 19.11 6.04
C GLY A 100 17.17 17.63 6.12
N LEU A 101 16.44 17.13 5.11
CA LEU A 101 16.11 15.70 5.03
C LEU A 101 17.39 14.87 4.93
N THR A 102 17.47 13.78 5.67
CA THR A 102 18.60 12.86 5.56
C THR A 102 18.52 12.01 4.30
N ALA A 103 19.66 11.44 3.89
CA ALA A 103 19.72 10.51 2.75
C ALA A 103 18.70 9.37 2.89
N PHE A 104 18.48 8.90 4.12
CA PHE A 104 17.46 7.89 4.43
C PHE A 104 16.05 8.34 4.03
N LYS A 105 15.66 9.58 4.34
CA LYS A 105 14.32 10.08 4.01
C LYS A 105 14.13 10.41 2.53
N VAL A 106 15.22 10.73 1.84
CA VAL A 106 15.21 10.89 0.37
C VAL A 106 15.12 9.54 -0.33
N ILE A 107 15.88 8.54 0.12
CA ILE A 107 15.88 7.19 -0.45
C ILE A 107 14.52 6.51 -0.26
N SER A 108 13.89 6.66 0.90
CA SER A 108 12.56 6.11 1.18
C SER A 108 11.47 6.72 0.28
N ARG A 109 11.46 8.05 0.09
CA ARG A 109 10.57 8.71 -0.88
C ARG A 109 10.81 8.24 -2.31
N LEU A 110 12.07 8.19 -2.74
CA LEU A 110 12.42 7.69 -4.07
C LEU A 110 11.98 6.24 -4.27
N SER A 111 12.11 5.40 -3.24
CA SER A 111 11.66 4.01 -3.29
C SER A 111 10.16 3.91 -3.49
N ALA A 112 9.35 4.67 -2.74
CA ALA A 112 7.89 4.66 -2.88
C ALA A 112 7.43 5.13 -4.27
N ASP A 113 8.03 6.21 -4.79
CA ASP A 113 7.68 6.74 -6.12
C ASP A 113 8.06 5.77 -7.24
N VAL A 114 9.27 5.21 -7.21
CA VAL A 114 9.75 4.21 -8.19
C VAL A 114 8.86 2.97 -8.17
N LEU A 115 8.40 2.57 -6.99
CA LEU A 115 7.62 1.38 -6.77
C LEU A 115 6.19 1.53 -7.32
N SER A 116 5.58 2.71 -7.18
CA SER A 116 4.29 3.03 -7.78
C SER A 116 4.33 2.98 -9.32
N ILE A 117 5.41 3.49 -9.93
CA ILE A 117 5.63 3.46 -11.37
C ILE A 117 5.84 2.01 -11.84
N PHE A 118 6.59 1.21 -11.08
CA PHE A 118 6.82 -0.20 -11.40
C PHE A 118 5.53 -1.02 -11.35
N THR A 119 4.62 -0.75 -10.40
CA THR A 119 3.33 -1.46 -10.33
C THR A 119 2.44 -1.12 -11.52
N ILE A 120 2.39 0.16 -11.89
CA ILE A 120 1.64 0.62 -13.07
C ILE A 120 2.23 -0.01 -14.35
N PHE A 121 3.56 -0.03 -14.48
CA PHE A 121 4.24 -0.65 -15.61
C PHE A 121 3.98 -2.16 -15.70
N SER A 122 4.07 -2.89 -14.58
CA SER A 122 3.78 -4.32 -14.53
C SER A 122 2.32 -4.62 -14.91
N ALA A 123 1.36 -3.81 -14.46
CA ALA A 123 -0.05 -3.93 -14.81
C ALA A 123 -0.31 -3.68 -16.31
N ILE A 124 0.35 -2.68 -16.91
CA ILE A 124 0.23 -2.38 -18.35
C ILE A 124 0.79 -3.54 -19.17
N VAL A 125 1.98 -4.05 -18.83
CA VAL A 125 2.62 -5.16 -19.54
C VAL A 125 1.80 -6.46 -19.41
N PHE A 126 1.18 -6.68 -18.25
CA PHE A 126 0.26 -7.81 -18.05
C PHE A 126 -1.02 -7.66 -18.89
N SER A 127 -1.57 -6.45 -18.99
CA SER A 127 -2.76 -6.17 -19.82
C SER A 127 -2.51 -6.38 -21.31
N GLU A 128 -1.34 -6.03 -21.83
CA GLU A 128 -1.00 -6.29 -23.25
C GLU A 128 -0.89 -7.78 -23.57
N LYS A 129 -0.38 -8.60 -22.63
CA LYS A 129 -0.23 -10.04 -22.83
C LYS A 129 -1.52 -10.85 -22.68
N LEU A 130 -2.57 -10.26 -22.14
CA LEU A 130 -3.91 -10.88 -22.02
C LEU A 130 -4.77 -10.73 -23.29
N HIS A 131 -4.35 -9.89 -24.24
CA HIS A 131 -5.04 -9.67 -25.51
C HIS A 131 -4.44 -10.44 -26.70
N VAL A 132 -3.59 -11.44 -26.45
CA VAL A 132 -3.07 -12.40 -27.44
C VAL A 132 -3.48 -13.81 -27.03
#